data_AF-A0A967A9X8-F1
#
_entry.id   AF-A0A967A9X8-F1
#
_cell.length_a   1.000
_cell.length_b   1.000
_cell.length_c   1.000
_cell.angle_alpha   90.00
_cell.angle_beta   90.00
_cell.angle_gamma   90.00
#
_symmetry.space_group_name_H-M   'P 1'
#
loop_
_entity.id
_entity.type
_entity.pdbx_description
1 polymer ?
#
loop_
_entity_poly.entity_id
_entity_poly.type
_entity_poly.pdbx_seq_one_letter_code
_entity_poly.pdbx_strand_id
1 'polypeptide(L)'
;MRISGSYIVAGLIIGLLVTGSAIAEQHRGQAPYGHGADAKLPNGVIGISLHVGAERIGDPAILYVGMVHPEGPAYKAGLRHGDELVSVDGTPVQGKSYEEVVTMIRGEAGTVVKVGAKDEKGLHEHSIERVAGDKLPRGPSGSHGNQAP
;
A
#
# COMPACT_ATOMS: atom_id res chain seq x y z
N MET A 1 62.45 -25.66 6.97
CA MET A 1 62.59 -27.14 6.99
C MET A 1 61.22 -27.73 6.69
N ARG A 2 60.97 -28.12 5.44
CA ARG A 2 60.74 -29.53 4.97
C ARG A 2 59.47 -30.16 5.58
N ILE A 3 58.33 -30.22 4.85
CA ILE A 3 57.82 -31.38 4.03
C ILE A 3 57.60 -32.60 4.96
N SER A 4 56.45 -33.29 5.13
CA SER A 4 55.35 -33.83 4.30
C SER A 4 54.32 -34.44 5.31
N GLY A 5 53.00 -34.53 5.13
CA GLY A 5 52.22 -35.04 4.00
C GLY A 5 52.12 -36.57 4.02
N SER A 6 51.00 -37.16 4.47
CA SER A 6 50.50 -38.43 3.90
C SER A 6 49.03 -38.71 4.28
N TYR A 7 48.25 -39.07 3.25
CA TYR A 7 46.81 -39.34 3.21
C TYR A 7 46.58 -40.82 2.88
N ILE A 8 45.52 -41.46 3.39
CA ILE A 8 44.84 -42.64 2.77
C ILE A 8 43.33 -42.56 3.17
N VAL A 9 42.40 -42.13 2.31
CA VAL A 9 41.62 -42.86 1.27
C VAL A 9 40.48 -43.76 1.79
N ALA A 10 39.24 -43.36 1.51
CA ALA A 10 38.04 -44.17 1.20
C ALA A 10 36.89 -43.17 0.95
N GLY A 11 36.03 -43.21 -0.07
CA GLY A 11 35.70 -44.22 -1.06
C GLY A 11 34.85 -43.56 -2.16
N LEU A 12 34.71 -44.28 -3.26
CA LEU A 12 34.22 -43.86 -4.56
C LEU A 12 32.71 -44.16 -4.71
N ILE A 13 31.89 -43.19 -5.12
CA ILE A 13 30.57 -43.43 -5.73
C ILE A 13 30.40 -42.58 -7.00
N ILE A 14 29.78 -43.24 -7.96
CA ILE A 14 29.76 -43.07 -9.41
C ILE A 14 28.48 -42.35 -9.85
N GLY A 15 28.58 -41.61 -10.96
CA GLY A 15 27.47 -41.30 -11.88
C GLY A 15 26.65 -40.06 -11.49
N LEU A 16 26.14 -39.23 -12.39
CA LEU A 16 25.81 -39.43 -13.79
C LEU A 16 25.80 -38.05 -14.47
N LEU A 17 26.42 -37.96 -15.64
CA LEU A 17 26.36 -36.81 -16.52
C LEU A 17 25.00 -36.81 -17.22
N VAL A 18 24.10 -35.91 -16.86
CA VAL A 18 22.90 -35.61 -17.67
C VAL A 18 23.21 -34.35 -18.48
N THR A 19 23.54 -34.56 -19.75
CA THR A 19 23.35 -33.55 -20.79
C THR A 19 21.88 -33.57 -21.19
N GLY A 20 21.24 -32.41 -21.15
CA GLY A 20 19.84 -32.26 -21.50
C GLY A 20 19.51 -30.79 -21.70
N SER A 21 19.70 -30.32 -22.92
CA SER A 21 19.18 -29.04 -23.40
C SER A 21 17.66 -29.07 -23.36
N ALA A 22 17.05 -28.19 -22.58
CA ALA A 22 15.70 -27.73 -22.84
C ALA A 22 15.61 -26.27 -22.36
N ILE A 23 15.40 -25.40 -23.34
CA ILE A 23 15.10 -23.98 -23.17
C ILE A 23 13.92 -23.89 -22.20
N ALA A 24 14.17 -23.42 -20.99
CA ALA A 24 13.08 -23.08 -20.08
C ALA A 24 12.42 -21.82 -20.64
N GLU A 25 11.31 -22.06 -21.33
CA GLU A 25 10.33 -21.09 -21.80
C GLU A 25 10.24 -19.92 -20.81
N GLN A 26 10.53 -18.71 -21.28
CA GLN A 26 10.31 -17.49 -20.52
C GLN A 26 8.79 -17.31 -20.34
N HIS A 27 8.21 -17.98 -19.35
CA HIS A 27 6.97 -17.52 -18.75
C HIS A 27 7.28 -16.25 -17.97
N ARG A 28 7.28 -15.12 -18.71
CA ARG A 28 7.03 -13.78 -18.18
C ARG A 28 5.62 -13.77 -17.59
N GLY A 29 5.49 -14.38 -16.41
CA GLY A 29 4.33 -14.24 -15.55
C GLY A 29 4.34 -12.85 -14.93
N GLN A 30 3.69 -11.92 -15.64
CA GLN A 30 2.95 -10.76 -15.13
C GLN A 30 3.24 -10.41 -13.67
N ALA A 31 4.03 -9.36 -13.45
CA ALA A 31 4.10 -8.70 -12.15
C ALA A 31 2.72 -8.09 -11.86
N PRO A 32 2.01 -8.51 -10.78
CA PRO A 32 0.80 -7.83 -10.38
C PRO A 32 1.21 -6.49 -9.76
N TYR A 33 0.53 -5.41 -10.14
CA TYR A 33 0.69 -4.12 -9.49
C TYR A 33 0.34 -4.26 -8.01
N GLY A 34 1.38 -4.43 -7.21
CA GLY A 34 1.39 -4.65 -5.77
C GLY A 34 2.85 -4.67 -5.35
N HIS A 35 3.41 -3.51 -5.05
CA HIS A 35 4.81 -3.32 -4.72
C HIS A 35 4.88 -2.20 -3.69
N GLY A 36 5.19 -2.40 -2.41
CA GLY A 36 5.59 -3.61 -1.71
C GLY A 36 6.01 -3.27 -0.29
N ALA A 37 5.35 -3.90 0.68
CA ALA A 37 5.93 -4.31 1.95
C ALA A 37 4.95 -5.32 2.53
N ASP A 38 5.39 -6.56 2.74
CA ASP A 38 4.62 -7.65 3.35
C ASP A 38 4.34 -7.41 4.84
N ALA A 39 4.21 -6.15 5.26
CA ALA A 39 3.59 -5.76 6.51
C ALA A 39 2.08 -5.70 6.24
N LYS A 40 1.35 -6.68 6.77
CA LYS A 40 -0.12 -6.62 6.85
C LYS A 40 -0.49 -5.32 7.57
N LEU A 41 -0.83 -4.28 6.81
CA LEU A 41 -1.18 -2.97 7.38
C LEU A 41 -2.31 -3.16 8.41
N PRO A 42 -2.32 -2.36 9.48
CA PRO A 42 -3.43 -2.38 10.42
C PRO A 42 -4.77 -2.29 9.69
N ASN A 43 -5.76 -3.08 10.14
CA ASN A 43 -7.05 -3.20 9.49
C ASN A 43 -7.99 -2.02 9.78
N GLY A 44 -7.59 -1.07 10.62
CA GLY A 44 -8.36 0.14 10.90
C GLY A 44 -8.33 1.10 9.71
N VAL A 45 -9.52 1.51 9.27
CA VAL A 45 -9.73 2.43 8.15
C VAL A 45 -10.77 3.47 8.52
N ILE A 46 -10.77 4.61 7.82
CA ILE A 46 -11.71 5.72 8.06
C ILE A 46 -12.82 5.84 7.01
N GLY A 47 -12.82 4.98 5.99
CA GLY A 47 -13.87 4.94 4.97
C GLY A 47 -13.72 6.01 3.87
N ILE A 48 -12.50 6.25 3.39
CA ILE A 48 -12.25 7.10 2.21
C ILE A 48 -11.42 6.38 1.14
N SER A 49 -11.48 6.89 -0.08
CA SER A 49 -10.44 6.70 -1.09
C SER A 49 -9.64 7.99 -1.28
N LEU A 50 -8.44 7.87 -1.82
CA LEU A 50 -7.55 8.99 -2.10
C LEU A 50 -7.24 9.03 -3.60
N HIS A 51 -7.24 10.23 -4.18
CA HIS A 51 -6.86 10.46 -5.58
C HIS A 51 -5.70 11.46 -5.65
N VAL A 52 -4.77 11.21 -6.56
CA VAL A 52 -3.67 12.13 -6.86
C VAL A 52 -4.01 12.90 -8.12
N GLY A 53 -3.91 14.22 -8.09
CA GLY A 53 -4.19 15.08 -9.23
C GLY A 53 -3.39 16.37 -9.18
N ALA A 54 -3.33 17.09 -10.30
CA ALA A 54 -2.73 18.43 -10.38
C ALA A 54 -3.70 19.35 -11.13
N GLU A 55 -3.76 20.62 -10.73
CA GLU A 55 -4.65 21.60 -11.36
C GLU A 55 -4.17 21.96 -12.78
N ARG A 56 -2.86 22.13 -12.95
CA ARG A 56 -2.24 22.48 -14.23
C ARG A 56 -1.09 21.53 -14.56
N ILE A 57 -0.77 21.44 -15.85
CA ILE A 57 0.38 20.69 -16.32
C ILE A 57 1.65 21.34 -15.76
N GLY A 58 2.44 20.56 -15.02
CA GLY A 58 3.68 21.01 -14.39
C GLY A 58 3.52 21.45 -12.93
N ASP A 59 2.29 21.58 -12.41
CA ASP A 59 2.07 21.85 -11.00
C ASP A 59 2.40 20.64 -10.13
N PRO A 60 2.77 20.85 -8.85
CA PRO A 60 2.89 19.76 -7.89
C PRO A 60 1.59 18.96 -7.80
N ALA A 61 1.72 17.64 -7.69
CA ALA A 61 0.58 16.78 -7.43
C ALA A 61 0.04 17.02 -6.01
N ILE A 62 -1.28 17.06 -5.90
CA ILE A 62 -2.06 17.23 -4.69
C ILE A 62 -2.87 15.95 -4.45
N LEU A 63 -3.10 15.64 -3.18
CA LEU A 63 -3.85 14.48 -2.75
C LEU A 63 -5.25 14.93 -2.31
N TYR A 64 -6.28 14.33 -2.88
CA TYR A 64 -7.67 14.67 -2.60
C TYR A 64 -8.45 13.47 -2.08
N VAL A 65 -9.49 13.74 -1.29
CA VAL A 65 -10.47 12.75 -0.87
C VAL A 65 -11.33 12.36 -2.08
N GLY A 66 -11.13 11.14 -2.59
CA GLY A 66 -11.77 10.65 -3.81
C GLY A 66 -13.20 10.16 -3.61
N MET A 67 -13.45 9.39 -2.56
CA MET A 67 -14.78 8.91 -2.16
C MET A 67 -14.86 8.93 -0.65
N VAL A 68 -16.04 9.19 -0.11
CA VAL A 68 -16.32 9.06 1.32
C VAL A 68 -17.47 8.09 1.49
N HIS A 69 -17.27 7.04 2.29
CA HIS A 69 -18.30 6.05 2.55
C HIS A 69 -19.48 6.73 3.30
N PRO A 70 -20.72 6.66 2.77
CA PRO A 70 -21.89 7.22 3.45
C PRO A 70 -22.02 6.64 4.86
N GLU A 71 -22.29 7.49 5.86
CA GLU A 71 -22.39 7.08 7.28
C GLU A 71 -21.10 6.47 7.88
N GLY A 72 -20.00 6.44 7.12
CA GLY A 72 -18.69 5.99 7.59
C GLY A 72 -18.05 6.99 8.57
N PRO A 73 -16.93 6.61 9.21
CA PRO A 73 -16.27 7.46 10.20
C PRO A 73 -15.87 8.83 9.65
N ALA A 74 -15.24 8.88 8.48
CA ALA A 74 -14.85 10.13 7.83
C ALA A 74 -16.05 11.01 7.47
N TYR A 75 -17.14 10.41 6.98
CA TYR A 75 -18.38 11.13 6.69
C TYR A 75 -18.95 11.81 7.93
N LYS A 76 -19.06 11.05 9.04
CA LYS A 76 -19.55 11.54 10.34
C LYS A 76 -18.67 12.63 10.93
N ALA A 77 -17.36 12.56 10.71
CA ALA A 77 -16.41 13.58 11.14
C ALA A 77 -16.43 14.86 10.29
N GLY A 78 -17.17 14.87 9.17
CA GLY A 78 -17.34 16.06 8.34
C GLY A 78 -16.48 16.09 7.08
N LEU A 79 -15.63 15.09 6.84
CA LEU A 79 -14.80 15.01 5.63
C LEU A 79 -15.68 14.73 4.40
N ARG A 80 -15.36 15.34 3.27
CA ARG A 80 -16.16 15.28 2.03
C ARG A 80 -15.30 14.95 0.82
N HIS A 81 -15.97 14.51 -0.24
CA HIS A 81 -15.35 14.33 -1.54
C HIS A 81 -14.78 15.67 -2.03
N GLY A 82 -13.57 15.64 -2.57
CA GLY A 82 -12.90 16.81 -3.11
C GLY A 82 -12.03 17.57 -2.11
N ASP A 83 -12.14 17.29 -0.80
CA ASP A 83 -11.29 17.91 0.20
C ASP A 83 -9.81 17.58 -0.10
N GLU A 84 -8.94 18.58 -0.07
CA GLU A 84 -7.50 18.42 -0.20
C GLU A 84 -6.95 17.87 1.12
N LEU A 85 -6.24 16.74 1.08
CA LEU A 85 -5.57 16.18 2.24
C LEU A 85 -4.26 16.94 2.49
N VAL A 86 -4.12 17.58 3.65
CA VAL A 86 -2.97 18.44 3.98
C VAL A 86 -2.08 17.81 5.04
N SER A 87 -2.66 17.15 6.04
CA SER A 87 -1.89 16.52 7.14
C SER A 87 -2.59 15.30 7.73
N VAL A 88 -1.79 14.43 8.35
CA VAL A 88 -2.26 13.28 9.14
C VAL A 88 -1.50 13.28 10.47
N ASP A 89 -2.24 13.30 11.58
CA ASP A 89 -1.71 13.43 12.95
C ASP A 89 -0.72 14.60 13.09
N GLY A 90 -1.07 15.73 12.49
CA GLY A 90 -0.25 16.96 12.48
C GLY A 90 0.97 16.92 11.55
N THR A 91 1.27 15.78 10.93
CA THR A 91 2.37 15.63 9.98
C THR A 91 1.90 16.00 8.57
N PRO A 92 2.54 16.97 7.88
CA PRO A 92 2.20 17.33 6.51
C PRO A 92 2.33 16.15 5.56
N VAL A 93 1.43 16.04 4.57
CA VAL A 93 1.50 14.99 3.54
C VAL A 93 2.36 15.38 2.33
N GLN A 94 2.66 16.68 2.17
CA GLN A 94 3.50 17.15 1.07
C GLN A 94 4.88 16.49 1.08
N GLY A 95 5.30 16.01 -0.09
CA GLY A 95 6.58 15.32 -0.26
C GLY A 95 6.57 13.84 0.16
N LYS A 96 5.45 13.32 0.65
CA LYS A 96 5.27 11.89 0.92
C LYS A 96 4.72 11.16 -0.30
N SER A 97 5.07 9.89 -0.43
CA SER A 97 4.43 8.98 -1.37
C SER A 97 2.99 8.68 -0.95
N TYR A 98 2.19 8.22 -1.92
CA TYR A 98 0.82 7.77 -1.67
C TYR A 98 0.77 6.68 -0.58
N GLU A 99 1.69 5.72 -0.63
CA GLU A 99 1.73 4.59 0.31
C GLU A 99 2.08 5.01 1.74
N GLU A 100 2.99 5.96 1.91
CA GLU A 100 3.30 6.54 3.22
C GLU A 100 2.07 7.20 3.83
N VAL A 101 1.33 7.98 3.04
CA VAL A 101 0.11 8.64 3.52
C VAL A 101 -0.98 7.63 3.88
N VAL A 102 -1.17 6.59 3.06
CA VAL A 102 -2.09 5.48 3.38
C VAL A 102 -1.69 4.79 4.69
N THR A 103 -0.39 4.59 4.92
CA THR A 103 0.13 3.99 6.14
C THR A 103 -0.12 4.87 7.37
N MET A 104 0.02 6.19 7.23
CA MET A 104 -0.28 7.16 8.31
C MET A 104 -1.78 7.16 8.67
N ILE A 105 -2.67 7.07 7.67
CA ILE A 105 -4.12 7.06 7.90
C ILE A 105 -4.56 5.75 8.52
N ARG A 106 -3.97 4.62 8.11
CA ARG A 106 -4.24 3.32 8.71
C ARG A 106 -3.71 3.25 10.14
N GLY A 107 -4.24 2.32 10.90
CA GLY A 107 -3.90 2.13 12.31
C GLY A 107 -4.79 1.07 12.94
N GLU A 108 -4.64 0.84 14.23
CA GLU A 108 -5.48 -0.11 14.94
C GLU A 108 -6.95 0.35 14.96
N ALA A 109 -7.88 -0.57 14.77
CA ALA A 109 -9.31 -0.26 14.89
C ALA A 109 -9.64 0.19 16.33
N GLY A 110 -10.50 1.19 16.47
CA GLY A 110 -10.83 1.84 17.74
C GLY A 110 -9.89 3.01 18.12
N THR A 111 -8.80 3.22 17.38
CA THR A 111 -7.96 4.42 17.56
C THR A 111 -8.46 5.59 16.73
N VAL A 112 -8.05 6.81 17.09
CA VAL A 112 -8.39 8.04 16.35
C VAL A 112 -7.21 8.48 15.49
N VAL A 113 -7.50 8.95 14.27
CA VAL A 113 -6.57 9.69 13.42
C VAL A 113 -7.06 11.12 13.29
N LYS A 114 -6.15 12.09 13.33
CA LYS A 114 -6.43 13.49 12.98
C LYS A 114 -6.08 13.72 11.52
N VAL A 115 -7.05 14.17 10.74
CA VAL A 115 -6.86 14.50 9.33
C VAL A 115 -7.05 15.99 9.14
N GLY A 116 -5.99 16.68 8.74
CA GLY A 116 -6.06 18.05 8.26
C GLY A 116 -6.47 18.06 6.80
N ALA A 117 -7.59 18.69 6.48
CA ALA A 117 -8.13 18.78 5.14
C ALA A 117 -8.53 20.21 4.79
N LYS A 118 -8.41 20.59 3.53
CA LYS A 118 -8.73 21.94 3.06
C LYS A 118 -9.86 21.89 2.04
N ASP A 119 -10.86 22.73 2.26
CA ASP A 119 -11.99 22.98 1.36
C ASP A 119 -12.04 24.46 0.94
N GLU A 120 -13.14 24.88 0.32
CA GLU A 120 -13.36 26.27 -0.09
C GLU A 120 -13.40 27.28 1.08
N LYS A 121 -13.73 26.82 2.30
CA LYS A 121 -13.81 27.63 3.52
C LYS A 121 -12.47 27.71 4.24
N GLY A 122 -11.51 26.86 3.91
CA GLY A 122 -10.17 26.85 4.47
C GLY A 122 -9.76 25.50 5.03
N LEU A 123 -8.79 25.54 5.96
CA LEU A 123 -8.23 24.35 6.61
C LEU A 123 -9.11 23.91 7.79
N HIS A 124 -9.42 22.62 7.84
CA HIS A 124 -10.18 21.97 8.91
C HIS A 124 -9.40 20.76 9.45
N GLU A 125 -9.52 20.50 10.75
CA GLU A 125 -9.00 19.25 11.35
C GLU A 125 -10.18 18.34 11.74
N HIS A 126 -10.16 17.12 11.23
CA HIS A 126 -11.14 16.08 11.52
C HIS A 126 -10.51 15.01 12.43
N SER A 127 -11.11 14.77 13.59
CA SER A 127 -10.76 13.62 14.45
C SER A 127 -11.66 12.44 14.08
N ILE A 128 -11.06 11.38 13.54
CA ILE A 128 -11.80 10.27 12.91
C ILE A 128 -11.43 8.94 13.57
N GLU A 129 -12.42 8.20 14.05
CA GLU A 129 -12.21 6.85 14.56
C GLU A 129 -11.94 5.87 13.42
N ARG A 130 -10.87 5.09 13.54
CA ARG A 130 -10.57 3.97 12.64
C ARG A 130 -11.49 2.81 13.00
N VAL A 131 -12.26 2.32 12.05
CA VAL A 131 -13.06 1.09 12.23
C VAL A 131 -12.41 -0.08 11.51
N ALA A 132 -12.69 -1.30 11.96
CA ALA A 132 -12.19 -2.49 11.29
C ALA A 132 -12.70 -2.54 9.85
N GLY A 133 -11.81 -2.77 8.88
CA GLY A 133 -12.12 -2.66 7.45
C GLY A 133 -13.15 -3.65 6.92
N ASP A 134 -13.41 -4.73 7.64
CA ASP A 134 -14.49 -5.69 7.38
C ASP A 134 -15.87 -5.21 7.86
N LYS A 135 -15.92 -4.21 8.76
CA LYS A 135 -17.15 -3.60 9.26
C LYS A 135 -17.66 -2.44 8.42
N LEU A 136 -16.83 -1.88 7.54
CA LEU A 136 -17.28 -0.91 6.55
C LEU A 136 -17.79 -1.68 5.33
N PRO A 137 -19.06 -1.49 4.93
CA PRO A 137 -19.54 -2.02 3.67
C PRO A 137 -18.59 -1.62 2.55
N ARG A 138 -18.22 -2.55 1.69
CA ARG A 138 -17.51 -2.17 0.48
C ARG A 138 -18.51 -1.39 -0.37
N GLY A 139 -18.19 -0.13 -0.68
CA GLY A 139 -18.91 0.60 -1.72
C GLY A 139 -18.93 -0.21 -3.01
N PRO A 140 -19.83 0.09 -3.98
CA PRO A 140 -19.83 -0.58 -5.28
C PRO A 140 -18.39 -0.61 -5.76
N SER A 141 -17.85 -1.82 -5.91
CA SER A 141 -16.43 -2.05 -6.12
C SER A 141 -16.02 -1.22 -7.33
N GLY A 142 -15.48 -0.02 -7.11
CA GLY A 142 -14.86 0.75 -8.17
C GLY A 142 -13.84 -0.20 -8.77
N SER A 143 -13.95 -0.42 -10.07
CA SER A 143 -13.19 -1.42 -10.84
C SER A 143 -11.74 -1.52 -10.39
N HIS A 144 -11.48 -2.40 -9.42
CA HIS A 144 -10.23 -3.13 -9.31
C HIS A 144 -10.62 -4.45 -9.93
N GLY A 145 -10.31 -4.57 -11.23
CA GLY A 145 -10.93 -5.53 -12.13
C GLY A 145 -11.00 -6.93 -11.54
N ASN A 146 -12.23 -7.39 -11.28
CA ASN A 146 -12.50 -8.82 -11.32
C ASN A 146 -12.19 -9.27 -12.75
N GLN A 147 -11.20 -10.15 -12.92
CA GLN A 147 -11.11 -10.92 -14.15
C GLN A 147 -12.19 -12.00 -14.07
N ALA A 148 -13.05 -11.98 -15.09
CA ALA A 148 -13.95 -13.08 -15.45
C ALA A 148 -13.12 -14.36 -15.70
N PRO A 149 -13.72 -15.56 -15.52
CA PRO A 149 -13.01 -16.85 -15.50
C PRO A 149 -12.23 -17.16 -16.77
#